data_AF-A0A8T3TGL4-F1
#
_entry.id   AF-A0A8T3TGL4-F1
#
_cell.length_a   1.000
_cell.length_b   1.000
_cell.length_c   1.000
_cell.angle_alpha   90.00
_cell.angle_beta   90.00
_cell.angle_gamma   90.00
#
_symmetry.space_group_name_H-M   'P 1'
#
loop_
_entity.id
_entity.type
_entity.pdbx_description
1 polymer ?
#
loop_
_entity_poly.entity_id
_entity_poly.type
_entity_poly.pdbx_seq_one_letter_code
_entity_poly.pdbx_strand_id
1 'polypeptide(L)' 'MTRREPVDPGLDGVLVLDKPIGPTSHDIVALVRRLSGVRRVGHGGTLDPSAAGVLP' A
#
# COMPACT_ATOMS: atom_id res chain seq x y z
N MET A 1 -8.82 -17.63 16.34
CA MET A 1 -8.33 -16.95 15.11
C MET A 1 -9.55 -16.52 14.31
N THR A 2 -9.93 -15.25 14.37
CA THR A 2 -11.07 -14.72 13.60
C THR A 2 -10.67 -14.63 12.12
N ARG A 3 -11.41 -15.31 11.23
CA ARG A 3 -11.22 -15.17 9.78
C ARG A 3 -11.51 -13.72 9.42
N ARG A 4 -10.58 -13.01 8.77
CA ARG A 4 -10.86 -11.69 8.22
C ARG A 4 -11.76 -11.89 7.00
N GLU A 5 -12.90 -11.19 7.00
CA GLU A 5 -13.78 -11.12 5.82
C GLU A 5 -12.95 -10.56 4.65
N PRO A 6 -13.01 -11.17 3.46
CA PRO A 6 -12.34 -10.65 2.28
C PRO A 6 -12.88 -9.24 2.00
N VAL A 7 -11.98 -8.29 1.78
CA VAL A 7 -12.35 -6.95 1.30
C VAL A 7 -13.02 -7.08 -0.07
N ASP A 8 -14.09 -6.30 -0.28
CA ASP A 8 -15.03 -6.42 -1.39
C ASP A 8 -14.34 -6.62 -2.74
N PRO A 9 -14.78 -7.60 -3.56
CA PRO A 9 -14.18 -7.88 -4.86
C PRO A 9 -14.36 -6.77 -5.90
N GLY A 10 -15.17 -5.74 -5.61
CA GLY A 10 -15.39 -4.56 -6.44
C GLY A 10 -14.76 -3.27 -5.90
N LEU A 11 -13.79 -3.36 -4.98
CA LEU A 11 -13.11 -2.18 -4.45
C LEU A 11 -12.11 -1.60 -5.45
N ASP A 12 -12.49 -0.47 -6.04
CA ASP A 12 -11.62 0.41 -6.83
C ASP A 12 -11.38 1.70 -6.05
N GLY A 13 -10.12 2.05 -5.82
CA GLY A 13 -9.77 3.24 -5.06
C GLY A 13 -8.28 3.58 -5.11
N VAL A 14 -7.94 4.78 -4.65
CA VAL A 14 -6.56 5.28 -4.54
C VAL A 14 -6.30 5.65 -3.08
N LEU A 15 -5.17 5.19 -2.54
CA LEU A 15 -4.72 5.52 -1.19
C LEU A 15 -3.49 6.39 -1.29
N VAL A 16 -3.66 7.70 -1.12
CA VAL A 16 -2.55 8.66 -1.17
C VAL A 16 -1.80 8.64 0.16
N LEU A 17 -0.60 8.08 0.15
CA LEU A 17 0.25 7.96 1.34
C LEU A 17 1.34 9.02 1.35
N ASP A 18 1.67 9.52 2.53
CA ASP A 18 2.94 10.21 2.77
C ASP A 18 4.00 9.16 3.14
N LYS A 19 4.81 8.75 2.16
CA LYS A 19 5.87 7.76 2.35
C LYS A 19 6.98 8.36 3.22
N PRO A 20 7.38 7.75 4.35
CA PRO A 20 8.53 8.21 5.11
C PRO A 20 9.87 7.83 4.45
N ILE A 21 10.95 8.46 4.92
CA ILE A 21 12.32 8.02 4.64
C ILE A 21 12.57 6.67 5.33
N GLY A 22 13.27 5.75 4.65
CA GLY A 22 13.63 4.43 5.17
C GLY A 22 13.08 3.29 4.30
N PRO A 23 11.74 3.08 4.26
CA PRO A 23 11.16 2.00 3.47
C PRO A 23 11.22 2.29 1.96
N THR A 24 11.34 1.22 1.17
CA THR A 24 11.12 1.28 -0.28
C THR A 24 9.63 1.49 -0.57
N SER A 25 9.30 1.95 -1.78
CA SER A 25 7.90 2.01 -2.23
C SER A 25 7.22 0.63 -2.23
N HIS A 26 7.97 -0.44 -2.46
CA HIS A 26 7.47 -1.82 -2.42
C HIS A 26 7.16 -2.29 -0.99
N ASP A 27 7.93 -1.86 0.02
CA ASP A 27 7.66 -2.19 1.42
C ASP A 27 6.32 -1.60 1.87
N ILE A 28 6.01 -0.37 1.43
CA ILE A 28 4.72 0.27 1.69
C ILE A 28 3.58 -0.52 1.04
N VAL A 29 3.71 -0.92 -0.23
CA VAL A 29 2.71 -1.75 -0.91
C VAL A 29 2.49 -3.08 -0.17
N ALA A 30 3.56 -3.74 0.27
CA ALA A 30 3.47 -4.98 1.03
C ALA A 30 2.73 -4.78 2.37
N LEU A 31 3.00 -3.68 3.06
CA LEU A 31 2.31 -3.30 4.29
C LEU A 31 0.81 -3.05 4.03
N VAL A 32 0.48 -2.27 3.00
CA VAL A 32 -0.92 -1.99 2.62
C VAL A 32 -1.66 -3.28 2.30
N ARG A 33 -1.07 -4.19 1.52
CA ARG A 33 -1.69 -5.50 1.23
C ARG A 33 -1.94 -6.33 2.49
N ARG A 34 -0.98 -6.36 3.43
CA ARG A 34 -1.11 -7.10 4.69
C ARG A 34 -2.19 -6.52 5.60
N LEU A 35 -2.30 -5.20 5.66
CA LEU A 35 -3.25 -4.50 6.54
C LEU A 35 -4.67 -4.52 5.96
N SER A 36 -4.80 -4.24 4.67
CA SER A 36 -6.10 -4.16 3.99
C SER A 36 -6.65 -5.53 3.59
N GLY A 37 -5.81 -6.53 3.33
CA GLY A 37 -6.26 -7.80 2.73
C GLY A 37 -6.64 -7.69 1.25
N VAL A 38 -6.38 -6.55 0.61
CA VAL A 38 -6.62 -6.36 -0.83
C VAL A 38 -5.60 -7.14 -1.65
N ARG A 39 -6.09 -7.93 -2.61
CA ARG A 39 -5.25 -8.84 -3.41
C ARG A 39 -4.30 -8.11 -4.35
N ARG A 40 -4.79 -7.05 -5.00
CA ARG A 40 -4.07 -6.26 -6.02
C ARG A 40 -3.89 -4.83 -5.53
N VAL A 41 -2.65 -4.43 -5.30
CA VAL A 41 -2.24 -3.08 -4.89
C VAL A 41 -0.97 -2.76 -5.67
N GLY A 42 -0.86 -1.52 -6.16
CA GLY A 42 0.34 -0.99 -6.81
C GLY A 42 0.64 0.43 -6.32
N HIS A 43 1.61 1.09 -6.93
CA HIS A 43 1.92 2.50 -6.66
C HIS A 43 2.09 3.28 -7.97
N GLY A 44 1.79 4.59 -7.96
CA GLY A 44 1.87 5.46 -9.14
C GLY A 44 3.28 5.79 -9.64
N GLY A 45 4.32 5.50 -8.83
CA GLY A 45 5.72 5.72 -9.18
C GLY A 45 6.65 5.31 -8.04
N THR A 46 7.91 5.01 -8.36
CA THR A 46 8.87 4.58 -7.34
C THR A 46 9.54 5.79 -6.69
N LEU A 47 9.44 5.87 -5.37
CA LEU A 47 10.28 6.71 -4.52
C LEU A 47 11.39 5.86 -3.90
N ASP A 48 12.63 6.37 -3.96
CA ASP A 48 13.79 5.76 -3.31
C ASP A 48 13.64 5.67 -1.78
N PRO A 49 14.38 4.78 -1.11
CA PRO A 49 14.40 4.71 0.36
C PRO A 49 14.72 6.04 1.03
N SER A 50 15.60 6.85 0.43
CA SER A 50 15.99 8.17 0.94
C SER A 50 14.96 9.28 0.68
N ALA A 51 13.96 9.03 -0.17
CA ALA A 51 12.92 10.01 -0.50
C ALA A 51 11.71 9.86 0.43
N ALA A 52 11.14 11.00 0.83
CA ALA A 52 9.81 11.07 1.46
C ALA A 52 8.83 11.81 0.56
N GLY A 53 7.54 11.63 0.81
CA GLY A 53 6.47 12.37 0.14
C GLY A 53 5.39 11.49 -0.47
N VAL A 54 4.63 12.07 -1.37
CA VAL A 54 3.37 11.50 -1.87
C VAL A 54 3.62 10.23 -2.71
N LEU A 55 3.01 9.12 -2.27
CA LEU A 55 2.96 7.85 -2.98
C LEU A 55 1.48 7.47 -3.24
N PRO A 56 0.99 7.63 -4.48
CA PRO A 56 -0.37 7.23 -4.87
C PRO A 56 -0.55 5.73 -5.07
#